data_AF-A0ABC8SC83-F1
#
_entry.id   AF-A0ABC8SC83-F1
#
_cell.length_a   1.000
_cell.length_b   1.000
_cell.length_c   1.000
_cell.angle_alpha   90.00
_cell.angle_beta   90.00
_cell.angle_gamma   90.00
#
_symmetry.space_group_name_H-M   'P 1'
#
loop_
_entity.id
_entity.type
_entity.pdbx_description
1 polymer ?
#
loop_
_entity_poly.entity_id
_entity_poly.type
_entity_poly.pdbx_seq_one_letter_code
_entity_poly.pdbx_strand_id
1 'polypeptide(L)'
;MAKKKEKSVNVSGKPKHALDVNRDGNASKGKRSASTVRRLKMYNTKPKRDSKGKIVKHDLQSKELPSTRIQPDRRWFGNTRVVNQKELEFFREELQRRLSSNYNVILKDRKLPMSLLNDHQKQARVHLLDTEPFADAFGPKKKRKRPKLMVSDYEALAKKADGSQDAFEEKYGASVSTEGIEDGFRDLVRHTNI
;
A
#
# COMPACT_ATOMS: atom_id res chain seq x y z
N MET A 1 -48.37 -8.36 2.34
CA MET A 1 -46.98 -7.85 2.44
C MET A 1 -46.98 -6.34 2.16
N ALA A 2 -47.01 -5.51 3.20
CA ALA A 2 -47.01 -4.06 3.04
C ALA A 2 -45.58 -3.57 2.80
N LYS A 3 -45.32 -2.92 1.66
CA LYS A 3 -44.05 -2.25 1.39
C LYS A 3 -43.88 -1.10 2.38
N LYS A 4 -42.98 -1.28 3.35
CA LYS A 4 -42.58 -0.24 4.29
C LYS A 4 -41.86 0.86 3.50
N LYS A 5 -42.52 2.00 3.32
CA LYS A 5 -41.93 3.20 2.70
C LYS A 5 -40.88 3.74 3.68
N GLU A 6 -39.60 3.58 3.35
CA GLU A 6 -38.50 4.06 4.18
C GLU A 6 -38.62 5.59 4.37
N LYS A 7 -38.43 6.05 5.62
CA LYS A 7 -38.45 7.48 5.97
C LYS A 7 -37.26 8.17 5.30
N SER A 8 -37.52 9.23 4.54
CA SER A 8 -36.48 10.11 4.01
C SER A 8 -35.71 10.73 5.17
N VAL A 9 -34.41 10.44 5.25
CA VAL A 9 -33.50 11.10 6.20
C VAL A 9 -33.38 12.54 5.75
N ASN A 10 -33.99 13.47 6.48
CA ASN A 10 -33.83 14.91 6.24
C ASN A 10 -32.41 15.33 6.63
N VAL A 11 -31.50 15.33 5.67
CA VAL A 11 -30.16 15.88 5.84
C VAL A 11 -30.28 17.39 5.61
N SER A 12 -30.56 18.16 6.65
CA SER A 12 -30.70 19.61 6.50
C SER A 12 -29.40 20.24 5.94
N GLY A 13 -29.52 21.03 4.87
CA GLY A 13 -28.40 21.73 4.26
C GLY A 13 -28.63 22.13 2.81
N LYS A 14 -27.95 23.19 2.36
CA LYS A 14 -27.94 23.57 0.94
C LYS A 14 -27.27 22.45 0.12
N PRO A 15 -27.86 22.02 -1.01
CA PRO A 15 -27.33 20.90 -1.79
C PRO A 15 -25.94 21.24 -2.33
N LYS A 16 -24.96 20.39 -2.07
CA LYS A 16 -23.54 20.65 -2.41
C LYS A 16 -23.12 20.08 -3.76
N HIS A 17 -23.87 19.10 -4.28
CA HIS A 17 -23.55 18.41 -5.53
C HIS A 17 -24.83 17.89 -6.22
N ALA A 18 -24.77 17.47 -7.48
CA ALA A 18 -26.01 17.16 -8.23
C ALA A 18 -26.68 15.83 -7.85
N LEU A 19 -26.01 14.96 -7.08
CA LEU A 19 -26.58 13.72 -6.54
C LEU A 19 -27.04 13.89 -5.08
N ASP A 20 -27.04 15.13 -4.57
CA ASP A 20 -27.47 15.43 -3.21
C ASP A 20 -28.97 15.20 -3.06
N VAL A 21 -29.35 14.47 -2.02
CA VAL A 21 -30.74 14.07 -1.72
C VAL A 21 -31.60 15.28 -1.34
N ASN A 22 -30.99 16.35 -0.80
CA ASN A 22 -31.69 17.57 -0.36
C ASN A 22 -31.83 18.61 -1.47
N ARG A 23 -31.71 18.18 -2.72
CA ARG A 23 -31.79 19.07 -3.86
C ARG A 23 -33.23 19.21 -4.34
N ASP A 24 -33.72 20.44 -4.32
CA ASP A 24 -35.04 20.77 -4.86
C ASP A 24 -35.12 20.38 -6.34
N GLY A 25 -36.03 19.47 -6.67
CA GLY A 25 -36.32 19.03 -8.03
C GLY A 25 -37.04 20.09 -8.88
N ASN A 26 -37.23 21.30 -8.35
CA ASN A 26 -38.07 22.31 -8.98
C ASN A 26 -37.32 23.01 -10.13
N ALA A 27 -37.44 22.39 -11.29
CA ALA A 27 -37.03 22.88 -12.59
C ALA A 27 -37.89 24.09 -13.02
N SER A 28 -37.56 25.30 -12.54
CA SER A 28 -38.03 26.51 -13.20
C SER A 28 -37.34 26.62 -14.57
N LYS A 29 -38.05 26.15 -15.60
CA LYS A 29 -37.76 26.19 -17.05
C LYS A 29 -36.73 25.21 -17.67
N GLY A 30 -36.30 24.15 -16.96
CA GLY A 30 -35.50 23.10 -17.61
C GLY A 30 -35.15 21.94 -16.68
N LYS A 31 -35.30 20.70 -17.18
CA LYS A 31 -35.17 19.42 -16.45
C LYS A 31 -33.84 19.19 -15.68
N ARG A 32 -32.88 20.12 -15.72
CA ARG A 32 -31.53 19.98 -15.14
C ARG A 32 -31.12 21.27 -14.43
N SER A 33 -30.56 21.16 -13.22
CA SER A 33 -29.93 22.32 -12.54
C SER A 33 -28.62 22.74 -13.22
N ALA A 34 -28.17 23.96 -12.93
CA ALA A 34 -26.87 24.46 -13.38
C ALA A 34 -25.68 23.55 -13.00
N SER A 35 -25.69 22.93 -11.82
CA SER A 35 -24.60 22.01 -11.39
C SER A 35 -24.65 20.67 -12.13
N THR A 36 -25.84 20.19 -12.51
CA THR A 36 -26.01 19.03 -13.40
C THR A 36 -25.51 19.37 -14.80
N VAL A 37 -25.88 20.54 -15.33
CA VAL A 37 -25.45 20.98 -16.66
C VAL A 37 -23.93 21.11 -16.74
N ARG A 38 -23.26 21.70 -15.75
CA ARG A 38 -21.78 21.81 -15.72
C ARG A 38 -21.09 20.44 -15.70
N ARG A 39 -21.60 19.49 -14.91
CA ARG A 39 -21.08 18.11 -14.87
C ARG A 39 -21.26 17.39 -16.19
N LEU A 40 -22.43 17.49 -16.81
CA LEU A 40 -22.68 16.86 -18.11
C LEU A 40 -21.79 17.45 -19.21
N LYS A 41 -21.52 18.77 -19.16
CA LYS A 41 -20.57 19.42 -20.05
C LYS A 41 -19.13 18.90 -19.88
N MET A 42 -18.75 18.41 -18.70
CA MET A 42 -17.42 17.82 -18.46
C MET A 42 -17.18 16.58 -19.32
N TYR A 43 -18.19 15.71 -19.50
CA TYR A 43 -18.07 14.53 -20.38
C TYR A 43 -17.92 14.88 -21.86
N ASN A 44 -18.22 16.12 -22.26
CA ASN A 44 -18.13 16.60 -23.63
C ASN A 44 -16.90 17.51 -23.86
N THR A 45 -15.83 17.33 -23.10
CA THR A 45 -14.59 18.12 -23.23
C THR A 45 -13.83 17.72 -24.50
N LYS A 46 -13.79 18.63 -25.49
CA LYS A 46 -13.06 18.46 -26.76
C LYS A 46 -12.34 19.77 -27.14
N PRO A 47 -11.19 19.71 -27.82
CA PRO A 47 -10.55 20.91 -28.36
C PRO A 47 -11.47 21.62 -29.33
N LYS A 48 -11.64 22.93 -29.13
CA LYS A 48 -12.28 23.80 -30.13
C LYS A 48 -11.24 24.21 -31.17
N ARG A 49 -11.56 24.05 -32.44
CA ARG A 49 -10.69 24.39 -33.57
C ARG A 49 -11.32 25.46 -34.45
N ASP A 50 -10.48 26.27 -35.08
CA ASP A 50 -10.88 27.20 -36.14
C ASP A 50 -11.10 26.46 -37.47
N SER A 51 -11.70 27.10 -38.47
CA SER A 51 -11.90 26.57 -39.82
C SER A 51 -10.59 26.06 -40.45
N LYS A 52 -9.46 26.72 -40.16
CA LYS A 52 -8.11 26.31 -40.60
C LYS A 52 -7.53 25.13 -39.80
N GLY A 53 -8.30 24.55 -38.88
CA GLY A 53 -7.89 23.40 -38.07
C GLY A 53 -6.93 23.74 -36.92
N LYS A 54 -6.69 25.01 -36.57
CA LYS A 54 -5.86 25.39 -35.40
C LYS A 54 -6.68 25.31 -34.10
N ILE A 55 -6.09 24.78 -33.02
CA ILE A 55 -6.76 24.69 -31.70
C ILE A 55 -6.86 26.09 -31.10
N VAL A 56 -8.07 26.55 -30.83
CA VAL A 56 -8.35 27.84 -30.19
C VAL A 56 -8.42 27.69 -28.68
N LYS A 57 -9.04 26.59 -28.19
CA LYS A 57 -9.19 26.32 -26.76
C LYS A 57 -9.21 24.82 -26.49
N HIS A 58 -8.47 24.40 -25.48
CA HIS A 58 -8.58 23.07 -24.88
C HIS A 58 -8.63 23.22 -23.36
N ASP A 59 -9.63 22.62 -22.72
CA ASP A 59 -9.72 22.64 -21.26
C ASP A 59 -8.60 21.75 -20.66
N LEU A 60 -7.94 22.22 -19.61
CA LEU A 60 -6.88 21.50 -18.86
C LEU A 60 -5.63 21.08 -19.66
N GLN A 61 -5.45 21.59 -20.89
CA GLN A 61 -4.26 21.36 -21.72
C GLN A 61 -3.66 22.69 -22.18
N SER A 62 -3.40 23.60 -21.23
CA SER A 62 -2.68 24.84 -21.52
C SER A 62 -1.22 24.52 -21.86
N LYS A 63 -0.70 25.14 -22.93
CA LYS A 63 0.72 25.02 -23.33
C LYS A 63 1.64 26.01 -22.59
N GLU A 64 1.04 26.95 -21.87
CA GLU A 64 1.74 27.93 -21.05
C GLU A 64 2.41 27.24 -19.85
N LEU A 65 3.70 27.53 -19.66
CA LEU A 65 4.46 27.03 -18.51
C LEU A 65 4.19 27.96 -17.32
N PRO A 66 3.64 27.47 -16.20
CA PRO A 66 3.49 28.28 -15.01
C PRO A 66 4.87 28.54 -14.38
N SER A 67 4.98 29.62 -13.61
CA SER A 67 6.14 29.84 -12.75
C SER A 67 6.18 28.77 -11.67
N THR A 68 7.26 27.98 -11.63
CA THR A 68 7.44 26.84 -10.70
C THR A 68 8.20 27.21 -9.44
N ARG A 69 8.63 28.47 -9.29
CA ARG A 69 9.41 28.93 -8.15
C ARG A 69 8.54 29.00 -6.90
N ILE A 70 8.94 28.28 -5.86
CA ILE A 70 8.29 28.31 -4.56
C ILE A 70 8.91 29.46 -3.73
N GLN A 71 8.08 30.32 -3.14
CA GLN A 71 8.55 31.48 -2.35
C GLN A 71 9.22 31.02 -1.05
N PRO A 72 10.41 31.51 -0.68
CA PRO A 72 11.03 31.12 0.59
C PRO A 72 10.16 31.52 1.78
N ASP A 73 9.95 30.58 2.71
CA ASP A 73 9.07 30.78 3.87
C ASP A 73 9.57 29.96 5.07
N ARG A 74 9.67 30.62 6.23
CA ARG A 74 10.10 29.98 7.49
C ARG A 74 9.11 28.91 7.97
N ARG A 75 7.83 29.04 7.59
CA ARG A 75 6.76 28.13 8.02
C ARG A 75 6.92 26.70 7.49
N TRP A 76 7.65 26.52 6.39
CA TRP A 76 7.89 25.17 5.82
C TRP A 76 8.73 24.27 6.72
N PHE A 77 9.55 24.88 7.57
CA PHE A 77 10.45 24.16 8.48
C PHE A 77 9.84 24.02 9.88
N GLY A 78 8.63 24.52 10.11
CA GLY A 78 7.91 24.35 11.36
C GLY A 78 7.17 23.01 11.41
N ASN A 79 7.03 22.45 12.62
CA ASN A 79 6.27 21.22 12.82
C ASN A 79 4.78 21.46 12.48
N THR A 80 4.25 20.74 11.49
CA THR A 80 2.86 20.92 11.02
C THR A 80 1.84 20.01 11.71
N ARG A 81 2.28 18.86 12.22
CA ARG A 81 1.46 17.85 12.89
C ARG A 81 2.23 17.34 14.10
N VAL A 82 1.75 17.68 15.30
CA VAL A 82 2.36 17.31 16.57
C VAL A 82 1.30 16.61 17.42
N VAL A 83 1.70 15.56 18.13
CA VAL A 83 0.84 14.79 19.05
C VAL A 83 1.57 14.66 20.38
N ASN A 84 0.86 14.81 21.49
CA ASN A 84 1.42 14.62 22.82
C ASN A 84 1.60 13.13 23.13
N GLN A 85 2.66 12.76 23.85
CA GLN A 85 2.96 11.35 24.14
C GLN A 85 1.81 10.63 24.87
N LYS A 86 1.18 11.28 25.86
CA LYS A 86 0.04 10.71 26.61
C LYS A 86 -1.18 10.47 25.73
N GLU A 87 -1.46 11.39 24.82
CA GLU A 87 -2.58 11.26 23.86
C GLU A 87 -2.30 10.16 22.83
N LEU A 88 -1.04 10.01 22.44
CA LEU A 88 -0.58 8.97 21.54
C LEU A 88 -0.75 7.59 22.16
N GLU A 89 -0.35 7.42 23.42
CA GLU A 89 -0.54 6.18 24.18
C GLU A 89 -2.03 5.83 24.33
N PHE A 90 -2.85 6.79 24.76
CA PHE A 90 -4.31 6.62 24.82
C PHE A 90 -4.91 6.23 23.46
N PHE A 91 -4.45 6.84 22.37
CA PHE A 91 -4.88 6.53 21.02
C PHE A 91 -4.51 5.09 20.61
N ARG A 92 -3.31 4.62 20.96
CA ARG A 92 -2.88 3.25 20.68
C ARG A 92 -3.77 2.23 21.40
N GLU A 93 -4.04 2.43 22.68
CA GLU A 93 -4.87 1.55 23.49
C GLU A 93 -6.31 1.48 22.95
N GLU A 94 -6.94 2.64 22.72
CA GLU A 94 -8.33 2.70 22.25
C GLU A 94 -8.46 2.07 20.87
N LEU A 95 -7.49 2.30 19.98
CA LEU A 95 -7.54 1.79 18.62
C LEU A 95 -7.26 0.29 18.57
N GLN A 96 -6.34 -0.24 19.37
CA GLN A 96 -6.12 -1.69 19.50
C GLN A 96 -7.37 -2.39 20.06
N ARG A 97 -8.05 -1.80 21.03
CA ARG A 97 -9.32 -2.31 21.57
C ARG A 97 -10.45 -2.31 20.53
N ARG A 98 -10.50 -1.31 19.65
CA ARG A 98 -11.55 -1.19 18.63
C ARG A 98 -11.29 -2.06 17.41
N LEU A 99 -10.02 -2.20 17.00
CA LEU A 99 -9.59 -3.03 15.87
C LEU A 99 -9.72 -4.53 16.14
N SER A 100 -9.62 -4.97 17.40
CA SER A 100 -9.81 -6.39 17.74
C SER A 100 -11.24 -6.88 17.47
N SER A 101 -12.20 -5.97 17.32
CA SER A 101 -13.58 -6.29 16.95
C SER A 101 -13.78 -6.16 15.44
N ASN A 102 -14.12 -7.27 14.79
CA ASN A 102 -14.38 -7.35 13.34
C ASN A 102 -15.61 -6.54 12.88
N TYR A 103 -16.44 -6.03 13.80
CA TYR A 103 -17.66 -5.29 13.47
C TYR A 103 -17.47 -3.76 13.46
N ASN A 104 -16.33 -3.27 13.95
CA ASN A 104 -16.06 -1.83 13.99
C ASN A 104 -15.36 -1.39 12.70
N VAL A 105 -15.84 -0.30 12.09
CA VAL A 105 -15.25 0.28 10.88
C VAL A 105 -14.81 1.73 11.14
N ILE A 106 -13.58 2.06 10.73
CA ILE A 106 -13.03 3.41 10.83
C ILE A 106 -13.56 4.26 9.66
N LEU A 107 -14.27 5.36 9.97
CA LEU A 107 -14.88 6.22 8.96
C LEU A 107 -13.91 7.23 8.34
N LYS A 108 -12.89 7.69 9.08
CA LYS A 108 -11.99 8.79 8.68
C LYS A 108 -10.51 8.42 8.84
N ASP A 109 -10.11 7.32 8.22
CA ASP A 109 -8.77 6.77 8.34
C ASP A 109 -7.65 7.74 7.93
N ARG A 110 -7.84 8.47 6.81
CA ARG A 110 -6.83 9.42 6.26
C ARG A 110 -6.39 10.56 7.19
N LYS A 111 -7.15 10.83 8.27
CA LYS A 111 -6.81 11.89 9.24
C LYS A 111 -6.09 11.34 10.47
N LEU A 112 -6.04 10.02 10.64
CA LEU A 112 -5.44 9.37 11.80
C LEU A 112 -3.97 9.05 11.52
N PRO A 113 -3.07 9.24 12.50
CA PRO A 113 -1.66 8.93 12.33
C PRO A 113 -1.40 7.42 12.53
N MET A 114 -1.98 6.59 11.65
CA MET A 114 -1.89 5.13 11.71
C MET A 114 -0.45 4.61 11.62
N SER A 115 0.47 5.36 10.99
CA SER A 115 1.89 4.99 10.93
C SER A 115 2.56 4.92 12.31
N LEU A 116 2.05 5.63 13.33
CA LEU A 116 2.62 5.62 14.68
C LEU A 116 2.17 4.42 15.52
N LEU A 117 1.27 3.58 15.00
CA LEU A 117 0.76 2.40 15.69
C LEU A 117 1.71 1.19 15.53
N ASN A 118 2.35 1.07 14.37
CA ASN A 118 3.24 -0.04 14.08
C ASN A 118 4.64 0.28 14.60
N ASP A 119 4.90 0.03 15.89
CA ASP A 119 6.27 -0.12 16.33
C ASP A 119 6.85 -1.29 15.53
N HIS A 120 7.87 -1.01 14.71
CA HIS A 120 8.62 -2.05 14.03
C HIS A 120 9.08 -3.04 15.11
N GLN A 121 8.46 -4.22 15.16
CA GLN A 121 8.94 -5.28 16.02
C GLN A 121 10.43 -5.40 15.73
N LYS A 122 11.24 -5.18 16.78
CA LYS A 122 12.71 -5.27 16.70
C LYS A 122 13.00 -6.51 15.89
N GLN A 123 13.64 -6.34 14.73
CA GLN A 123 13.99 -7.46 13.85
C GLN A 123 14.59 -8.55 14.72
N ALA A 124 13.87 -9.67 14.90
CA ALA A 124 14.27 -10.70 15.85
C ALA A 124 15.63 -11.32 15.47
N ARG A 125 16.09 -11.08 14.24
CA ARG A 125 17.35 -11.54 13.69
C ARG A 125 18.11 -10.34 13.14
N VAL A 126 19.39 -10.23 13.50
CA VAL A 126 20.31 -9.19 13.00
C VAL A 126 20.34 -9.24 11.48
N HIS A 127 20.35 -8.08 10.81
CA HIS A 127 20.44 -8.00 9.36
C HIS A 127 21.82 -8.51 8.90
N LEU A 128 21.87 -9.80 8.52
CA LEU A 128 23.10 -10.50 8.20
C LEU A 128 23.86 -9.83 7.03
N LEU A 129 23.14 -9.22 6.09
CA LEU A 129 23.72 -8.60 4.90
C LEU A 129 24.55 -7.34 5.19
N ASP A 130 24.29 -6.64 6.30
CA ASP A 130 25.12 -5.50 6.71
C ASP A 130 26.47 -5.97 7.24
N THR A 131 26.50 -7.18 7.82
CA THR A 131 27.71 -7.76 8.40
C THR A 131 28.49 -8.62 7.40
N GLU A 132 27.80 -9.33 6.52
CA GLU A 132 28.35 -10.27 5.53
C GLU A 132 27.60 -10.10 4.20
N PRO A 133 28.01 -9.15 3.35
CA PRO A 133 27.42 -8.99 2.03
C PRO A 133 27.78 -10.19 1.13
N PHE A 134 26.92 -10.48 0.14
CA PHE A 134 27.07 -11.66 -0.71
C PHE A 134 28.43 -11.76 -1.41
N ALA A 135 28.99 -10.62 -1.84
CA ALA A 135 30.30 -10.57 -2.50
C ALA A 135 31.47 -11.00 -1.59
N ASP A 136 31.33 -10.81 -0.28
CA ASP A 136 32.36 -11.18 0.71
C ASP A 136 32.15 -12.62 1.22
N ALA A 137 30.90 -13.12 1.21
CA ALA A 137 30.56 -14.48 1.63
C ALA A 137 30.80 -15.55 0.53
N PHE A 138 30.50 -15.23 -0.74
CA PHE A 138 30.58 -16.13 -1.88
C PHE A 138 31.27 -15.48 -3.08
N GLY A 139 31.87 -16.29 -3.94
CA GLY A 139 32.53 -15.84 -5.18
C GLY A 139 34.05 -15.70 -5.07
N PRO A 140 34.70 -15.21 -6.15
CA PRO A 140 36.16 -15.19 -6.26
C PRO A 140 36.83 -14.21 -5.29
N LYS A 141 36.13 -13.13 -4.91
CA LYS A 141 36.61 -12.13 -3.95
C LYS A 141 36.20 -12.42 -2.49
N LYS A 142 35.80 -13.67 -2.20
CA LYS A 142 35.32 -14.04 -0.86
C LYS A 142 36.38 -13.79 0.22
N LYS A 143 35.95 -13.18 1.32
CA LYS A 143 36.77 -12.95 2.52
C LYS A 143 36.51 -13.98 3.60
N ARG A 144 35.35 -14.64 3.59
CA ARG A 144 34.98 -15.64 4.59
C ARG A 144 35.84 -16.91 4.46
N LYS A 145 36.60 -17.22 5.52
CA LYS A 145 37.46 -18.43 5.58
C LYS A 145 36.90 -19.57 6.43
N ARG A 146 36.11 -19.26 7.47
CA ARG A 146 35.52 -20.25 8.38
C ARG A 146 34.00 -20.03 8.52
N PRO A 147 33.19 -21.10 8.66
CA PRO A 147 31.78 -20.97 8.96
C PRO A 147 31.56 -20.58 10.43
N LYS A 148 30.52 -19.79 10.70
CA LYS A 148 30.02 -19.55 12.06
C LYS A 148 29.05 -20.67 12.42
N LEU A 149 29.54 -21.66 13.17
CA LEU A 149 28.74 -22.78 13.66
C LEU A 149 28.20 -22.44 15.06
N MET A 150 26.96 -22.85 15.34
CA MET A 150 26.32 -22.67 16.64
C MET A 150 26.59 -23.84 17.61
N VAL A 151 27.65 -24.61 17.35
CA VAL A 151 27.98 -25.84 18.07
C VAL A 151 29.44 -25.77 18.50
N SER A 152 29.73 -26.11 19.76
CA SER A 152 31.08 -26.12 20.34
C SER A 152 31.84 -27.40 20.03
N ASP A 153 31.18 -28.55 20.15
CA ASP A 153 31.82 -29.87 20.18
C ASP A 153 31.40 -30.77 19.03
N TYR A 154 32.26 -31.73 18.68
CA TYR A 154 31.99 -32.67 17.60
C TYR A 154 30.77 -33.56 17.88
N GLU A 155 30.62 -34.02 19.13
CA GLU A 155 29.48 -34.84 19.54
C GLU A 155 28.15 -34.07 19.42
N ALA A 156 28.14 -32.80 19.78
CA ALA A 156 26.97 -31.94 19.63
C ALA A 156 26.63 -31.67 18.16
N LEU A 157 27.62 -31.70 17.27
CA LEU A 157 27.40 -31.56 15.82
C LEU A 157 26.75 -32.83 15.25
N ALA A 158 27.22 -34.01 15.68
CA ALA A 158 26.64 -35.30 15.28
C ALA A 158 25.17 -35.40 15.73
N LYS A 159 24.87 -35.10 16.99
CA LYS A 159 23.49 -35.08 17.52
C LYS A 159 22.56 -34.14 16.75
N LYS A 160 23.07 -32.98 16.31
CA LYS A 160 22.30 -32.04 15.49
C LYS A 160 22.06 -32.56 14.08
N ALA A 161 23.03 -33.28 13.51
CA ALA A 161 22.86 -33.92 12.21
C ALA A 161 21.80 -35.01 12.27
N ASP A 162 21.86 -35.89 13.28
CA ASP A 162 20.87 -36.96 13.50
C ASP A 162 19.46 -36.37 13.66
N GLY A 163 19.28 -35.39 14.55
CA GLY A 163 17.97 -34.74 14.71
C GLY A 163 17.48 -33.98 13.46
N SER A 164 18.38 -33.54 12.57
CA SER A 164 18.00 -32.96 11.28
C SER A 164 17.58 -34.00 10.25
N GLN A 165 18.17 -35.20 10.31
CA GLN A 165 17.81 -36.35 9.50
C GLN A 165 16.43 -36.87 9.91
N ASP A 166 16.20 -37.05 11.22
CA ASP A 166 14.90 -37.46 11.76
C ASP A 166 13.78 -36.48 11.32
N ALA A 167 14.02 -35.17 11.43
CA ALA A 167 13.07 -34.15 11.02
C ALA A 167 12.84 -34.11 9.49
N PHE A 168 13.84 -34.51 8.69
CA PHE A 168 13.70 -34.64 7.25
C PHE A 168 12.85 -35.86 6.89
N GLU A 169 13.14 -37.00 7.51
CA GLU A 169 12.38 -38.24 7.34
C GLU A 169 10.93 -38.10 7.78
N GLU A 170 10.65 -37.40 8.88
CA GLU A 170 9.28 -37.09 9.30
C GLU A 170 8.51 -36.26 8.26
N LYS A 171 9.20 -35.34 7.56
CA LYS A 171 8.58 -34.49 6.53
C LYS A 171 8.40 -35.16 5.18
N TYR A 172 9.30 -36.06 4.79
CA TYR A 172 9.38 -36.63 3.44
C TYR A 172 9.22 -38.15 3.36
N GLY A 173 9.12 -38.85 4.50
CA GLY A 173 9.07 -40.31 4.59
C GLY A 173 7.89 -40.97 3.87
N ALA A 174 6.88 -40.21 3.46
CA ALA A 174 5.75 -40.70 2.67
C ALA A 174 5.79 -40.35 1.17
N SER A 175 6.73 -39.52 0.69
CA SER A 175 6.71 -38.97 -0.67
C SER A 175 7.93 -39.30 -1.54
N VAL A 176 8.91 -40.06 -1.04
CA VAL A 176 10.18 -40.34 -1.77
C VAL A 176 10.20 -41.73 -2.46
N SER A 177 9.09 -42.46 -2.45
CA SER A 177 8.95 -43.71 -3.22
C SER A 177 8.11 -43.50 -4.48
N THR A 178 8.59 -42.67 -5.41
CA THR A 178 8.24 -42.77 -6.84
C THR A 178 9.42 -42.35 -7.72
N GLU A 179 10.24 -43.36 -8.01
CA GLU A 179 11.06 -43.60 -9.20
C GLU A 179 12.09 -42.56 -9.67
N GLY A 180 13.35 -43.00 -9.72
CA GLY A 180 14.44 -42.27 -10.36
C GLY A 180 14.42 -42.37 -11.88
N ILE A 181 15.15 -41.47 -12.52
CA ILE A 181 16.08 -41.65 -13.66
C ILE A 181 16.69 -40.26 -13.96
N GLU A 182 17.90 -40.32 -14.49
CA GLU A 182 18.89 -39.27 -14.71
C GLU A 182 18.45 -38.08 -15.60
N ASP A 183 19.27 -37.03 -15.55
CA ASP A 183 19.36 -35.87 -16.47
C ASP A 183 18.33 -34.74 -16.36
N GLY A 184 18.78 -33.54 -15.92
CA GLY A 184 18.00 -32.32 -16.16
C GLY A 184 18.40 -31.02 -15.47
N PHE A 185 19.33 -30.98 -14.50
CA PHE A 185 19.61 -29.74 -13.75
C PHE A 185 20.51 -28.71 -14.49
N ARG A 186 20.85 -28.92 -15.76
CA ARG A 186 21.81 -28.06 -16.49
C ARG A 186 21.23 -27.03 -17.46
N ASP A 187 19.91 -26.93 -17.66
CA ASP A 187 19.39 -26.13 -18.79
C ASP A 187 18.49 -24.92 -18.44
N LEU A 188 18.34 -24.52 -17.18
CA LEU A 188 17.50 -23.37 -16.81
C LEU A 188 18.19 -21.98 -16.80
N VAL A 189 19.44 -21.86 -17.28
CA VAL A 189 20.17 -20.57 -17.30
C VAL A 189 20.29 -19.97 -18.71
N ARG A 190 19.60 -20.53 -19.72
CA ARG A 190 19.56 -19.93 -21.04
C ARG A 190 18.29 -19.10 -21.28
N HIS A 191 18.44 -17.80 -20.99
CA HIS A 191 17.90 -16.67 -21.75
C HIS A 191 16.53 -16.11 -21.35
N THR A 192 16.56 -14.92 -20.73
CA THR A 192 15.63 -13.82 -21.04
C THR A 192 16.42 -12.51 -21.08
N ASN A 193 17.03 -12.22 -22.22
CA ASN A 193 17.27 -10.84 -22.66
C ASN A 193 16.14 -10.49 -23.63
N ILE A 194 15.22 -9.64 -23.18
CA ILE A 194 14.54 -8.53 -23.86
C ILE A 194 13.71 -7.80 -22.79
#